data_AF-A0A7V6ZVU0-F1
#
_entry.id   AF-A0A7V6ZVU0-F1
#
_cell.length_a   1.000
_cell.length_b   1.000
_cell.length_c   1.000
_cell.angle_alpha   90.00
_cell.angle_beta   90.00
_cell.angle_gamma   90.00
#
_symmetry.space_group_name_H-M   'P 1'
#
loop_
_entity.id
_entity.type
_entity.pdbx_description
1 polymer ?
#
loop_
_entity_poly.entity_id
_entity_poly.type
_entity_poly.pdbx_seq_one_letter_code
_entity_poly.pdbx_strand_id
1 'polypeptide(L)'
;MRDQRRETKNFFIGKVGVGHLHPVSIQSMTNTDSRDVRASLAQIQQLADLGCEIIRVAVPDRETGEALQEIVAHSPLPVVADIHFDYKLALLAIKNGVHALRLNPGNIGARWKVQEVVKAAQEKSIPIRIGVNSGSLEKEFLDKDGRPTAEGLVQSALKHVEILESMNFDLIKISLKSSQVP
;
A
#
# COMPACT_ATOMS: atom_id res chain seq x y z
N MET A 1 16.11 -11.53 24.67
CA MET A 1 16.51 -11.93 23.31
C MET A 1 15.65 -11.21 22.27
N ARG A 2 15.73 -9.87 22.18
CA ARG A 2 14.84 -9.04 21.33
C ARG A 2 15.59 -8.24 20.26
N ASP A 3 16.76 -8.70 19.82
CA ASP A 3 17.65 -7.87 19.00
C ASP A 3 17.87 -8.36 17.56
N GLN A 4 17.30 -9.50 17.16
CA GLN A 4 17.40 -9.95 15.77
C GLN A 4 16.08 -9.75 15.04
N ARG A 5 16.10 -8.87 14.04
CA ARG A 5 14.95 -8.65 13.16
C ARG A 5 14.67 -9.91 12.36
N ARG A 6 13.38 -10.23 12.19
CA ARG A 6 12.91 -11.31 11.32
C ARG A 6 13.46 -11.11 9.91
N GLU A 7 14.05 -12.15 9.33
CA GLU A 7 14.46 -12.17 7.93
C GLU A 7 13.24 -12.05 7.00
N THR A 8 13.34 -11.15 6.03
CA THR A 8 12.28 -10.86 5.05
C THR A 8 12.89 -10.57 3.70
N LYS A 9 12.09 -10.59 2.63
CA LYS A 9 12.53 -9.98 1.37
C LYS A 9 12.92 -8.51 1.57
N ASN A 10 13.94 -8.07 0.82
CA ASN A 10 14.38 -6.69 0.76
C ASN A 10 14.04 -6.11 -0.61
N PHE A 11 13.53 -4.88 -0.63
CA PHE A 11 13.22 -4.13 -1.85
C PHE A 11 13.23 -2.63 -1.52
N PHE A 12 13.10 -1.80 -2.55
CA PHE A 12 13.08 -0.34 -2.39
C PHE A 12 11.70 0.24 -2.69
N ILE A 13 11.32 1.28 -1.96
CA ILE A 13 10.23 2.19 -2.30
C ILE A 13 10.89 3.54 -2.60
N GLY A 14 11.05 3.85 -3.88
CA GLY A 14 11.91 4.95 -4.33
C GLY A 14 13.34 4.73 -3.83
N LYS A 15 13.86 5.67 -3.02
CA LYS A 15 15.20 5.56 -2.41
C LYS A 15 15.23 4.84 -1.06
N VAL A 16 14.07 4.47 -0.49
CA VAL A 16 13.99 3.91 0.88
C VAL A 16 13.98 2.39 0.83
N GLY A 17 14.98 1.76 1.43
CA GLY A 17 15.06 0.31 1.57
C GLY A 17 14.07 -0.23 2.61
N VAL A 18 13.37 -1.31 2.28
CA VAL A 18 12.40 -1.99 3.14
C VAL A 18 12.75 -3.47 3.20
N GLY A 19 12.86 -3.99 4.42
CA GLY A 19 13.21 -5.39 4.68
C GLY A 19 14.24 -5.53 5.79
N HIS A 20 14.60 -6.75 6.16
CA HIS A 20 15.48 -7.05 7.31
C HIS A 20 16.89 -6.45 7.23
N LEU A 21 17.36 -6.04 6.05
CA LEU A 21 18.67 -5.42 5.84
C LEU A 21 18.65 -3.88 5.97
N HIS A 22 17.48 -3.27 6.13
CA HIS A 22 17.31 -1.82 6.20
C HIS A 22 16.64 -1.38 7.50
N PRO A 23 16.90 -0.17 8.03
CA PRO A 23 16.19 0.36 9.20
C PRO A 23 14.65 0.32 9.03
N VAL A 24 13.93 0.34 10.15
CA VAL A 24 12.46 0.44 10.12
C VAL A 24 12.07 1.83 9.64
N SER A 25 11.51 1.92 8.43
CA SER A 25 11.12 3.21 7.83
C SER A 25 9.94 3.86 8.56
N ILE A 26 10.00 5.16 8.80
CA ILE A 26 8.88 5.98 9.27
C ILE A 26 7.98 6.35 8.09
N GLN A 27 6.69 6.05 8.19
CA GLN A 27 5.71 6.34 7.13
C GLN A 27 4.55 7.17 7.68
N SER A 28 4.00 8.05 6.85
CA SER A 28 2.80 8.83 7.16
C SER A 28 1.80 8.78 6.00
N MET A 29 0.66 9.45 6.17
CA MET A 29 -0.36 9.62 5.14
C MET A 29 -0.84 11.06 5.14
N THR A 30 -1.01 11.65 3.95
CA THR A 30 -1.63 12.96 3.82
C THR A 30 -3.11 12.90 4.22
N ASN A 31 -3.64 14.01 4.71
CA ASN A 31 -5.08 14.18 4.97
C ASN A 31 -5.69 15.33 4.14
N THR A 32 -4.91 15.95 3.26
CA THR A 32 -5.38 16.89 2.25
C THR A 32 -6.16 16.18 1.15
N ASP A 33 -7.01 16.91 0.43
CA ASP A 33 -7.56 16.41 -0.83
C ASP A 33 -6.43 16.32 -1.86
N SER A 34 -6.17 15.13 -2.39
CA SER A 34 -5.08 14.90 -3.36
C SER A 34 -5.26 15.70 -4.66
N ARG A 35 -6.47 16.20 -4.96
CA ARG A 35 -6.71 17.13 -6.07
C ARG A 35 -6.08 18.49 -5.85
N ASP A 36 -5.92 18.91 -4.59
CA ASP A 36 -5.11 20.08 -4.24
C ASP A 36 -3.63 19.67 -4.13
N VAL A 37 -2.97 19.67 -5.29
CA VAL A 37 -1.55 19.33 -5.43
C VAL A 37 -0.68 20.24 -4.54
N ARG A 38 -1.01 21.53 -4.43
CA ARG A 38 -0.21 22.49 -3.65
C ARG A 38 -0.32 22.20 -2.16
N ALA A 39 -1.54 22.02 -1.65
CA ALA A 39 -1.76 21.66 -0.25
C ALA A 39 -1.10 20.31 0.09
N SER A 40 -1.24 19.33 -0.80
CA SER A 40 -0.64 18.01 -0.63
C SER A 40 0.89 18.08 -0.58
N LEU A 41 1.54 18.76 -1.53
CA LEU A 41 2.99 18.94 -1.52
C LEU A 41 3.48 19.73 -0.30
N ALA A 42 2.77 20.75 0.13
CA ALA A 42 3.11 21.50 1.35
C ALA A 42 3.08 20.60 2.60
N GLN A 43 2.05 19.76 2.75
CA GLN A 43 1.97 18.79 3.85
C GLN A 43 3.04 17.70 3.74
N ILE A 44 3.34 17.22 2.52
CA ILE A 44 4.41 16.25 2.29
C ILE A 44 5.75 16.83 2.76
N GLN A 45 6.05 18.09 2.42
CA GLN A 45 7.27 18.76 2.85
C GLN A 45 7.33 18.85 4.38
N GLN A 46 6.25 19.28 5.03
CA GLN A 46 6.19 19.35 6.50
C GLN A 46 6.44 17.99 7.16
N LEU A 47 5.86 16.92 6.61
CA LEU A 47 6.08 15.56 7.13
C LEU A 47 7.52 15.09 6.88
N ALA A 48 8.12 15.44 5.74
CA ALA A 48 9.52 15.15 5.45
C ALA A 48 10.46 15.85 6.45
N ASP A 49 10.20 17.13 6.76
CA ASP A 49 10.96 17.92 7.74
C ASP A 49 10.89 17.34 9.17
N LEU A 50 9.82 16.60 9.47
CA LEU A 50 9.62 15.87 10.72
C LEU A 50 10.19 14.43 10.72
N GLY A 51 10.86 14.02 9.64
CA GLY A 51 11.51 12.71 9.52
C GLY A 51 10.64 11.59 8.94
N CYS A 52 9.52 11.92 8.29
CA CYS A 52 8.80 10.94 7.47
C CYS A 52 9.67 10.50 6.28
N GLU A 53 9.73 9.20 6.01
CA GLU A 53 10.56 8.65 4.93
C GLU A 53 9.73 8.19 3.72
N ILE A 54 8.48 7.79 3.93
CA ILE A 54 7.57 7.34 2.86
C ILE A 54 6.18 7.95 3.11
N ILE A 55 5.61 8.59 2.10
CA ILE A 55 4.27 9.18 2.20
C ILE A 55 3.23 8.36 1.45
N ARG A 56 2.05 8.21 2.05
CA ARG A 56 0.86 7.69 1.39
C ARG A 56 -0.12 8.79 1.01
N VAL A 57 -0.71 8.67 -0.17
CA VAL A 57 -1.71 9.59 -0.72
C VAL A 57 -2.96 8.79 -1.13
N ALA A 58 -4.14 9.30 -0.79
CA ALA A 58 -5.41 8.67 -1.16
C ALA A 58 -5.74 8.89 -2.65
N VAL A 59 -6.24 7.84 -3.31
CA VAL A 59 -6.63 7.88 -4.73
C VAL A 59 -8.06 7.31 -4.90
N PRO A 60 -9.09 8.04 -4.44
CA PRO A 60 -10.48 7.60 -4.52
C PRO A 60 -11.07 7.64 -5.94
N ASP A 61 -10.51 8.46 -6.83
CA ASP A 61 -11.10 8.75 -8.14
C ASP A 61 -10.03 9.06 -9.20
N ARG A 62 -10.48 9.33 -10.42
CA ARG A 62 -9.59 9.60 -11.55
C ARG A 62 -8.86 10.93 -11.40
N GLU A 63 -9.49 11.96 -10.88
CA GLU A 63 -8.91 13.30 -10.71
C GLU A 63 -7.73 13.26 -9.74
N THR A 64 -7.89 12.57 -8.61
CA THR A 64 -6.80 12.29 -7.66
C THR A 64 -5.70 11.45 -8.29
N GLY A 65 -6.05 10.48 -9.14
CA GLY A 65 -5.09 9.69 -9.91
C GLY A 65 -4.27 10.52 -10.91
N GLU A 66 -4.89 11.48 -11.59
CA GLU A 66 -4.23 12.42 -12.51
C GLU A 66 -3.30 13.38 -11.76
N ALA A 67 -3.75 13.89 -10.61
CA ALA A 67 -2.94 14.76 -9.75
C ALA A 67 -1.65 14.11 -9.23
N LEU A 68 -1.59 12.77 -9.16
CA LEU A 68 -0.38 12.05 -8.73
C LEU A 68 0.85 12.36 -9.58
N GLN A 69 0.69 12.68 -10.87
CA GLN A 69 1.84 12.97 -11.73
C GLN A 69 2.66 14.14 -11.16
N GLU A 70 1.99 15.24 -10.82
CA GLU A 70 2.62 16.42 -10.24
C GLU A 70 3.10 16.18 -8.81
N ILE A 71 2.32 15.45 -8.01
CA ILE A 71 2.70 15.10 -6.63
C ILE A 71 3.99 14.25 -6.62
N VAL A 72 4.06 13.23 -7.46
CA VAL A 72 5.22 12.34 -7.56
C VAL A 72 6.45 13.11 -8.05
N ALA A 73 6.29 13.98 -9.05
CA ALA A 73 7.40 14.73 -9.62
C ALA A 73 8.05 15.70 -8.62
N HIS A 74 7.27 16.26 -7.69
CA HIS A 74 7.75 17.30 -6.77
C HIS A 74 7.86 16.85 -5.31
N SER A 75 7.38 15.66 -4.96
CA SER A 75 7.46 15.14 -3.59
C SER A 75 8.91 14.85 -3.19
N PRO A 76 9.40 15.35 -2.04
CA PRO A 76 10.71 14.96 -1.50
C PRO A 76 10.76 13.49 -1.02
N LEU A 77 9.59 12.85 -0.84
CA LEU A 77 9.41 11.49 -0.33
C LEU A 77 8.88 10.54 -1.42
N PRO A 78 9.25 9.25 -1.38
CA PRO A 78 8.56 8.22 -2.14
C PRO A 78 7.06 8.17 -1.81
N VAL A 79 6.25 8.24 -2.86
CA VAL A 79 4.77 8.27 -2.80
C VAL A 79 4.17 6.87 -2.98
N VAL A 80 3.28 6.49 -2.06
CA VAL A 80 2.44 5.28 -2.10
C VAL A 80 1.00 5.67 -2.45
N ALA A 81 0.44 5.11 -3.52
CA ALA A 81 -0.98 5.31 -3.84
C ALA A 81 -1.87 4.36 -3.03
N ASP A 82 -2.87 4.90 -2.32
CA ASP A 82 -3.86 4.14 -1.56
C ASP A 82 -5.14 3.94 -2.39
N ILE A 83 -5.35 2.70 -2.85
CA ILE A 83 -6.41 2.34 -3.79
C ILE A 83 -7.24 1.20 -3.21
N HIS A 84 -8.56 1.34 -3.27
CA HIS A 84 -9.48 0.40 -2.63
C HIS A 84 -10.06 -0.63 -3.60
N PHE A 85 -10.55 -0.21 -4.77
CA PHE A 85 -11.39 -1.06 -5.63
C PHE A 85 -11.10 -0.98 -7.13
N ASP A 86 -10.64 0.15 -7.66
CA ASP A 86 -10.54 0.33 -9.11
C ASP A 86 -9.14 0.05 -9.65
N TYR A 87 -9.00 -1.03 -10.44
CA TYR A 87 -7.77 -1.37 -11.14
C TYR A 87 -7.28 -0.27 -12.09
N LYS A 88 -8.19 0.52 -12.68
CA LYS A 88 -7.82 1.62 -13.58
C LYS A 88 -7.07 2.71 -12.82
N LEU A 89 -7.43 2.97 -11.57
CA LEU A 89 -6.71 3.90 -10.71
C LEU A 89 -5.32 3.35 -10.37
N ALA A 90 -5.17 2.04 -10.18
CA ALA A 90 -3.87 1.43 -9.94
C ALA A 90 -2.95 1.54 -11.16
N LEU A 91 -3.48 1.25 -12.35
CA LEU A 91 -2.75 1.43 -13.60
C LEU A 91 -2.38 2.90 -13.84
N LEU A 92 -3.30 3.84 -13.54
CA LEU A 92 -3.05 5.27 -13.65
C LEU A 92 -1.96 5.74 -12.68
N ALA A 93 -2.00 5.28 -11.42
CA ALA A 93 -0.98 5.59 -10.42
C ALA A 93 0.40 5.06 -10.87
N ILE A 94 0.48 3.81 -11.34
CA ILE A 94 1.71 3.23 -11.90
C ILE A 94 2.22 4.06 -13.09
N LYS A 95 1.32 4.46 -13.99
CA LYS A 95 1.66 5.32 -15.13
C LYS A 95 2.26 6.64 -14.67
N ASN A 96 1.68 7.23 -13.62
CA ASN A 96 2.08 8.52 -13.05
C ASN A 96 3.26 8.43 -12.08
N GLY A 97 3.91 7.26 -11.98
CA GLY A 97 5.24 7.15 -11.36
C GLY A 97 5.25 6.89 -9.86
N VAL A 98 4.14 6.42 -9.27
CA VAL A 98 4.15 6.05 -7.84
C VAL A 98 5.20 4.98 -7.53
N HIS A 99 5.69 5.00 -6.30
CA HIS A 99 6.80 4.15 -5.86
C HIS A 99 6.33 2.86 -5.19
N ALA A 100 5.06 2.80 -4.78
CA ALA A 100 4.40 1.60 -4.28
C ALA A 100 2.88 1.76 -4.41
N LEU A 101 2.17 0.63 -4.37
CA LEU A 101 0.72 0.59 -4.24
C LEU A 101 0.33 0.10 -2.84
N ARG A 102 -0.78 0.60 -2.30
CA ARG A 102 -1.58 -0.12 -1.31
C ARG A 102 -2.87 -0.51 -1.98
N LEU A 103 -3.08 -1.81 -2.12
CA LEU A 103 -4.34 -2.40 -2.57
C LEU A 103 -4.52 -3.80 -1.98
N ASN A 104 -5.76 -4.24 -1.88
CA ASN A 104 -6.10 -5.62 -1.55
C ASN A 104 -6.64 -6.29 -2.83
N PRO A 105 -5.93 -7.26 -3.44
CA PRO A 105 -6.29 -7.84 -4.74
C PRO A 105 -7.73 -8.38 -4.82
N GLY A 106 -8.24 -8.98 -3.74
CA GLY A 106 -9.63 -9.47 -3.69
C GLY A 106 -10.69 -8.37 -3.81
N ASN A 107 -10.33 -7.10 -3.57
CA ASN A 107 -11.24 -5.96 -3.70
C ASN A 107 -11.24 -5.34 -5.11
N ILE A 108 -10.25 -5.67 -5.95
CA ILE A 108 -10.09 -5.10 -7.30
C ILE A 108 -11.10 -5.70 -8.30
N GLY A 109 -11.59 -6.90 -8.01
CA GLY A 109 -12.60 -7.61 -8.79
C GLY A 109 -12.03 -8.77 -9.59
N ALA A 110 -12.45 -8.91 -10.86
CA ALA A 110 -12.12 -10.06 -11.69
C ALA A 110 -10.60 -10.29 -11.83
N ARG A 111 -10.19 -11.57 -11.89
CA ARG A 111 -8.78 -11.99 -11.94
C ARG A 111 -7.97 -11.26 -13.01
N TRP A 112 -8.52 -11.07 -14.21
CA TRP A 112 -7.84 -10.37 -15.30
C TRP A 112 -7.50 -8.91 -14.97
N LYS A 113 -8.33 -8.22 -14.16
CA LYS A 113 -8.05 -6.85 -13.72
C LYS A 113 -6.83 -6.80 -12.79
N VAL A 114 -6.74 -7.78 -11.89
CA VAL A 114 -5.59 -7.92 -10.99
C VAL A 114 -4.34 -8.26 -11.79
N GLN A 115 -4.44 -9.13 -12.80
CA GLN A 115 -3.32 -9.48 -13.68
C GLN A 115 -2.75 -8.25 -14.41
N GLU A 116 -3.60 -7.35 -14.92
CA GLU A 116 -3.15 -6.10 -15.54
C GLU A 116 -2.33 -5.24 -14.55
N VAL A 117 -2.81 -5.10 -13.31
CA VAL A 117 -2.11 -4.33 -12.27
C VAL A 117 -0.79 -4.99 -11.88
N VAL A 118 -0.78 -6.31 -11.69
CA VAL A 118 0.43 -7.08 -11.35
C VAL A 118 1.47 -6.95 -12.44
N LYS A 119 1.09 -7.14 -13.71
CA LYS A 119 2.00 -7.00 -14.84
C LYS A 119 2.64 -5.61 -14.89
N ALA A 120 1.82 -4.56 -14.79
CA ALA A 120 2.32 -3.18 -14.78
C ALA A 120 3.24 -2.88 -13.57
N ALA A 121 2.93 -3.46 -12.41
CA ALA A 121 3.76 -3.33 -11.21
C ALA A 121 5.10 -4.09 -11.36
N GLN A 122 5.10 -5.29 -11.94
CA GLN A 122 6.32 -6.07 -12.22
C GLN A 122 7.25 -5.34 -13.18
N GLU A 123 6.71 -4.85 -14.31
CA GLU A 123 7.49 -4.12 -15.33
C GLU A 123 8.25 -2.93 -14.76
N LYS A 124 7.71 -2.29 -13.71
CA LYS A 124 8.33 -1.14 -13.03
C LYS A 124 8.94 -1.48 -11.67
N SER A 125 8.96 -2.74 -11.25
CA SER A 125 9.41 -3.17 -9.91
C SER A 125 8.73 -2.42 -8.75
N ILE A 126 7.43 -2.12 -8.90
CA ILE A 126 6.64 -1.40 -7.90
C ILE A 126 6.06 -2.41 -6.90
N PRO A 127 6.40 -2.33 -5.60
CA PRO A 127 5.85 -3.23 -4.59
C PRO A 127 4.38 -2.94 -4.28
N ILE A 128 3.65 -3.98 -3.87
CA ILE A 128 2.25 -3.91 -3.46
C ILE A 128 2.14 -4.19 -1.95
N ARG A 129 1.49 -3.26 -1.23
CA ARG A 129 1.09 -3.45 0.17
C ARG A 129 -0.33 -3.99 0.25
N ILE A 130 -0.46 -5.20 0.80
CA ILE A 130 -1.72 -5.75 1.31
C ILE A 130 -1.95 -5.21 2.71
N GLY A 131 -3.13 -4.66 2.97
CA GLY A 131 -3.48 -4.06 4.25
C GLY A 131 -4.86 -4.45 4.73
N VAL A 132 -4.91 -5.31 5.74
CA VAL A 132 -6.13 -5.80 6.39
C VAL A 132 -6.33 -5.03 7.71
N ASN A 133 -7.56 -4.57 7.95
CA ASN A 133 -7.96 -3.88 9.17
C ASN A 133 -9.12 -4.62 9.82
N SER A 134 -9.12 -4.76 11.15
CA SER A 134 -10.18 -5.45 11.89
C SER A 134 -11.57 -4.81 11.69
N GLY A 135 -11.64 -3.49 11.54
CA GLY A 135 -12.90 -2.78 11.30
C GLY A 135 -13.51 -2.98 9.91
N SER A 136 -12.80 -3.62 8.98
CA SER A 136 -13.26 -3.86 7.60
C SER A 136 -12.97 -5.28 7.13
N LEU A 137 -12.91 -6.25 8.06
CA LEU A 137 -12.64 -7.65 7.74
C LEU A 137 -13.83 -8.27 6.99
N GLU A 138 -13.54 -9.11 6.00
CA GLU A 138 -14.56 -9.79 5.21
C GLU A 138 -15.37 -10.77 6.08
N LYS A 139 -16.69 -10.89 5.82
CA LYS A 139 -17.60 -11.69 6.65
C LYS A 139 -17.20 -13.16 6.79
N GLU A 140 -16.55 -13.72 5.77
CA GLU A 140 -16.07 -15.11 5.77
C GLU A 140 -14.96 -15.36 6.81
N PHE A 141 -14.28 -14.31 7.29
CA PHE A 141 -13.18 -14.38 8.26
C PHE A 141 -13.58 -13.86 9.65
N LEU A 142 -14.84 -13.49 9.84
CA LEU A 142 -15.37 -13.17 11.17
C LEU A 142 -15.68 -14.47 11.91
N ASP A 143 -15.61 -14.42 13.24
CA ASP A 143 -16.08 -15.54 14.05
C ASP A 143 -17.60 -15.68 13.99
N LYS A 144 -18.13 -16.70 14.69
CA LYS A 144 -19.57 -16.98 14.79
C LYS A 144 -20.41 -15.80 15.32
N ASP A 145 -19.79 -14.90 16.09
CA ASP A 145 -20.42 -13.73 16.71
C ASP A 145 -20.20 -12.46 15.86
N GLY A 146 -19.64 -12.60 14.65
CA GLY A 146 -19.35 -11.50 13.74
C GLY A 146 -18.17 -10.64 14.17
N ARG A 147 -17.29 -11.13 15.04
CA ARG A 147 -16.15 -10.38 15.57
C ARG A 147 -14.88 -10.67 14.79
N PRO A 148 -14.02 -9.66 14.56
CA PRO A 148 -12.71 -9.88 13.97
C PRO A 148 -11.79 -10.60 14.97
N THR A 149 -11.05 -11.59 14.48
CA THR A 149 -10.05 -12.33 15.26
C THR A 149 -8.67 -12.18 14.64
N ALA A 150 -7.60 -12.36 15.42
CA ALA A 150 -6.23 -12.35 14.88
C ALA A 150 -6.07 -13.37 13.74
N GLU A 151 -6.64 -14.57 13.92
CA GLU A 151 -6.67 -15.62 12.90
C GLU A 151 -7.39 -15.15 11.63
N GLY A 152 -8.57 -14.54 11.75
CA GLY A 152 -9.31 -14.01 10.61
C GLY A 152 -8.54 -12.93 9.84
N LEU A 153 -7.82 -12.04 10.55
CA LEU A 153 -6.95 -11.05 9.92
C LEU A 153 -5.80 -11.70 9.12
N VAL A 154 -5.18 -12.75 9.67
CA VAL A 154 -4.12 -13.51 9.00
C VAL A 154 -4.67 -14.21 7.77
N GLN A 155 -5.80 -14.90 7.88
CA GLN A 155 -6.43 -15.62 6.77
C GLN A 155 -6.83 -14.68 5.62
N SER A 156 -7.42 -13.53 5.93
CA SER A 156 -7.71 -12.49 4.93
C SER A 156 -6.43 -12.03 4.22
N ALA A 157 -5.36 -11.74 4.96
CA ALA A 157 -4.11 -11.32 4.35
C ALA A 157 -3.48 -12.41 3.48
N LEU A 158 -3.46 -13.66 3.92
CA LEU A 158 -2.94 -14.79 3.15
C LEU A 158 -3.71 -15.01 1.86
N LYS A 159 -5.05 -14.91 1.88
CA LYS A 159 -5.87 -14.96 0.65
C LYS A 159 -5.43 -13.91 -0.38
N HIS A 160 -5.16 -12.69 0.07
CA HIS A 160 -4.67 -11.61 -0.81
C HIS A 160 -3.24 -11.88 -1.32
N VAL A 161 -2.37 -12.46 -0.48
CA VAL A 161 -1.00 -12.85 -0.85
C VAL A 161 -1.01 -13.94 -1.91
N GLU A 162 -1.79 -15.00 -1.72
CA GLU A 162 -1.92 -16.13 -2.64
C GLU A 162 -2.37 -15.67 -4.04
N ILE A 163 -3.25 -14.67 -4.14
CA ILE A 163 -3.66 -14.10 -5.42
C ILE A 163 -2.44 -13.54 -6.17
N LEU A 164 -1.58 -12.76 -5.50
CA LEU A 164 -0.38 -12.17 -6.10
C LEU A 164 0.68 -13.24 -6.42
N GLU A 165 0.91 -14.17 -5.51
CA GLU A 165 1.87 -15.26 -5.71
C GLU A 165 1.45 -16.20 -6.85
N SER A 166 0.14 -16.43 -7.03
CA SER A 166 -0.40 -17.17 -8.20
C SER A 166 -0.13 -16.49 -9.55
N MET A 167 0.36 -15.25 -9.54
CA MET A 167 0.76 -14.45 -10.69
C MET A 167 2.28 -14.20 -10.71
N ASN A 168 3.05 -14.98 -9.93
CA ASN A 168 4.50 -14.84 -9.76
C ASN A 168 4.92 -13.43 -9.29
N PHE A 169 4.08 -12.76 -8.51
CA PHE A 169 4.40 -11.48 -7.91
C PHE A 169 4.82 -11.66 -6.45
N ASP A 170 5.98 -11.13 -6.09
CA ASP A 170 6.59 -11.40 -4.79
C ASP A 170 7.18 -10.14 -4.11
N LEU A 171 7.00 -8.96 -4.71
CA LEU A 171 7.32 -7.65 -4.11
C LEU A 171 6.18 -7.20 -3.19
N ILE A 172 5.92 -8.01 -2.17
CA ILE A 172 4.76 -7.87 -1.28
C ILE A 172 5.20 -7.37 0.09
N LYS A 173 4.44 -6.43 0.65
CA LYS A 173 4.45 -6.12 2.09
C LYS A 173 3.07 -6.21 2.69
N ILE A 174 2.99 -6.55 3.98
CA ILE A 174 1.72 -6.83 4.66
C ILE A 174 1.57 -5.89 5.87
N SER A 175 0.36 -5.42 6.11
CA SER A 175 -0.02 -4.80 7.38
C SER A 175 -1.33 -5.40 7.89
N LEU A 176 -1.34 -5.81 9.15
CA LEU A 176 -2.52 -6.22 9.90
C LEU A 176 -2.76 -5.16 10.98
N LYS A 177 -3.96 -4.57 11.05
CA LYS A 177 -4.24 -3.49 12.00
C LYS A 177 -5.50 -3.77 12.81
N SER A 178 -5.40 -3.51 14.11
CA SER A 178 -6.51 -3.51 15.05
C SER A 178 -6.46 -2.25 15.92
N SER A 179 -7.63 -1.79 16.39
CA SER A 179 -7.73 -0.69 17.35
C SER A 179 -7.49 -1.14 18.80
N GLN A 180 -7.44 -2.46 19.05
CA GLN A 180 -7.11 -3.04 20.35
C GLN A 180 -5.70 -3.63 20.29
N VAL A 181 -4.93 -3.45 21.38
CA VAL A 181 -3.52 -3.85 21.43
C VAL A 181 -3.39 -5.34 21.82
N PRO A 182 -3.95 -5.82 22.94
CA PRO A 182 -4.22 -7.24 23.17
C PRO A 182 -5.63 -7.65 22.78
#